data_AF-A0A9P5X4L6-F1
#
_entry.id   AF-A0A9P5X4L6-F1
#
_cell.length_a   1.000
_cell.length_b   1.000
_cell.length_c   1.000
_cell.angle_alpha   90.00
_cell.angle_beta   90.00
_cell.angle_gamma   90.00
#
_symmetry.space_group_name_H-M   'P 1'
#
loop_
_entity.id
_entity.type
_entity.pdbx_description
1 polymer ?
#
loop_
_entity_poly.entity_id
_entity_poly.type
_entity_poly.pdbx_seq_one_letter_code
_entity_poly.pdbx_strand_id
1 'polypeptide(L)'
;MAPTYPSTIPSLHEKHPDLPPVMKDVDLHQSIQRGEDLNADNLKQASAASYPLKGFHALGLDPEIVSDAVVESAELRVTAIRNVHAAMEYTPADIAQQLQAITDSITTIRNEAMALRNEVRADIAAIRQELAVGRARTANTLRRVHNHVIEIDVFRPLEKTVPGYGFELARNISRDLDLVTRQSLEQYVTDTQNNPAPQIGTTPPDFDGNTHTLKHIDILWLVSFYNEDFGIGPDDRRLNERQRAVRNFLASF
;
A
#
# COMPACT_ATOMS: atom_id res chain seq x y z
N MET A 1 16.29 32.73 -25.83
CA MET A 1 15.38 33.85 -25.52
C MET A 1 16.06 34.72 -24.48
N ALA A 2 16.00 36.04 -24.61
CA ALA A 2 16.50 36.95 -23.57
C ALA A 2 15.65 36.77 -22.29
N PRO A 3 16.23 36.90 -21.08
CA PRO A 3 15.45 36.89 -19.84
C PRO A 3 14.53 38.11 -19.82
N THR A 4 13.27 37.90 -19.42
CA THR A 4 12.23 38.94 -19.38
C THR A 4 11.62 39.06 -17.99
N TYR A 5 11.04 40.21 -17.65
CA TYR A 5 10.34 40.39 -16.39
C TYR A 5 9.10 39.47 -16.30
N PRO A 6 8.95 38.67 -15.22
CA PRO A 6 7.86 37.69 -15.10
C PRO A 6 6.50 38.33 -14.75
N SER A 7 6.51 39.56 -14.24
CA SER A 7 5.34 40.33 -13.82
C SER A 7 5.56 41.82 -14.05
N THR A 8 4.48 42.58 -14.21
CA THR A 8 4.53 44.04 -14.27
C THR A 8 4.93 44.61 -12.91
N ILE A 9 5.88 45.55 -12.89
CA ILE A 9 6.28 46.31 -11.71
C ILE A 9 5.77 47.74 -11.92
N PRO A 10 4.76 48.20 -11.15
CA PRO A 10 4.15 49.50 -11.35
C PRO A 10 5.16 50.63 -11.09
N SER A 11 4.90 51.77 -11.69
CA SER A 11 5.69 52.99 -11.42
C SER A 11 5.35 53.56 -10.05
N LEU A 12 6.18 54.50 -9.56
CA LEU A 12 5.88 55.14 -8.28
C LEU A 12 4.67 56.08 -8.39
N HIS A 13 4.54 56.77 -9.52
CA HIS A 13 3.38 57.63 -9.78
C HIS A 13 2.07 56.82 -9.91
N GLU A 14 2.11 55.60 -10.46
CA GLU A 14 0.93 54.73 -10.54
C GLU A 14 0.42 54.32 -9.14
N LYS A 15 1.33 54.12 -8.17
CA LYS A 15 0.97 53.82 -6.79
C LYS A 15 0.64 55.06 -5.95
N HIS A 16 1.23 56.21 -6.29
CA HIS A 16 1.10 57.48 -5.58
C HIS A 16 0.84 58.60 -6.59
N PRO A 17 -0.41 58.78 -7.05
CA PRO A 17 -0.74 59.73 -8.13
C PRO A 17 -0.44 61.19 -7.80
N ASP A 18 -0.38 61.52 -6.50
CA ASP A 18 -0.08 62.88 -6.02
C ASP A 18 1.41 63.24 -6.15
N LEU A 19 2.28 62.27 -6.47
CA LEU A 19 3.68 62.55 -6.76
C LEU A 19 3.83 63.28 -8.10
N PRO A 20 4.70 64.29 -8.17
CA PRO A 20 5.01 64.91 -9.45
C PRO A 20 5.61 63.88 -10.41
N PRO A 21 5.36 64.02 -11.73
CA PRO A 21 5.82 63.08 -12.74
C PRO A 21 7.35 62.92 -12.76
N VAL A 22 8.06 64.01 -12.48
CA VAL A 22 9.53 64.08 -12.42
C VAL A 22 9.93 64.80 -11.15
N MET A 23 10.90 64.25 -10.42
CA MET A 23 11.43 64.86 -9.21
C MET A 23 12.96 64.94 -9.31
N LYS A 24 13.50 66.16 -9.45
CA LYS A 24 14.95 66.43 -9.66
C LYS A 24 15.59 65.47 -10.66
N ASP A 25 15.05 65.47 -11.88
CA ASP A 25 15.51 64.67 -13.02
C ASP A 25 15.28 63.15 -12.93
N VAL A 26 14.54 62.68 -11.91
CA VAL A 26 14.11 61.29 -11.82
C VAL A 26 12.68 61.13 -12.30
N ASP A 27 12.49 60.32 -13.33
CA ASP A 27 11.18 59.94 -13.84
C ASP A 27 10.51 58.91 -12.92
N LEU A 28 9.35 59.27 -12.36
CA LEU A 28 8.56 58.43 -11.47
C LEU A 28 7.46 57.64 -12.19
N HIS A 29 7.26 57.85 -13.50
CA HIS A 29 6.25 57.18 -14.33
C HIS A 29 6.72 55.86 -14.94
N GLN A 30 8.00 55.56 -14.87
CA GLN A 30 8.54 54.38 -15.51
C GLN A 30 8.01 53.09 -14.85
N SER A 31 7.06 52.44 -15.52
CA SER A 31 6.62 51.08 -15.19
C SER A 31 7.50 50.08 -15.96
N ILE A 32 7.59 48.86 -15.44
CA ILE A 32 8.26 47.76 -16.14
C ILE A 32 7.18 46.74 -16.46
N GLN A 33 6.99 46.43 -17.74
CA GLN A 33 5.89 45.57 -18.16
C GLN A 33 6.31 44.10 -18.14
N ARG A 34 5.34 43.21 -17.88
CA ARG A 34 5.56 41.77 -18.02
C ARG A 34 6.02 41.45 -19.44
N GLY A 35 7.06 40.64 -19.56
CA GLY A 35 7.64 40.23 -20.85
C GLY A 35 8.62 41.24 -21.44
N GLU A 36 8.83 42.40 -20.80
CA GLU A 36 9.90 43.31 -21.17
C GLU A 36 11.27 42.68 -20.86
N ASP A 37 12.28 42.98 -21.66
CA ASP A 37 13.63 42.44 -21.49
C ASP A 37 14.23 42.90 -20.14
N LEU A 38 14.98 42.00 -19.49
CA LEU A 38 15.72 42.37 -18.28
C LEU A 38 16.77 43.43 -18.61
N ASN A 39 16.60 44.63 -18.04
CA ASN A 39 17.49 45.76 -18.27
C ASN A 39 18.08 46.25 -16.94
N ALA A 40 19.41 46.29 -16.83
CA ALA A 40 20.12 46.81 -15.67
C ALA A 40 19.79 48.29 -15.39
N ASP A 41 19.42 49.05 -16.42
CA ASP A 41 19.06 50.46 -16.28
C ASP A 41 17.77 50.65 -15.48
N ASN A 42 16.84 49.70 -15.53
CA ASN A 42 15.62 49.73 -14.70
C ASN A 42 15.95 49.69 -13.20
N LEU A 43 16.97 48.92 -12.78
CA LEU A 43 17.44 48.88 -11.40
C LEU A 43 18.17 50.17 -11.01
N LYS A 44 18.99 50.72 -11.91
CA LYS A 44 19.66 52.01 -11.71
C LYS A 44 18.64 53.12 -11.52
N GLN A 45 17.63 53.21 -12.39
CA GLN A 45 16.57 54.21 -12.34
C GLN A 45 15.73 54.08 -11.07
N ALA A 46 15.33 52.86 -10.69
CA ALA A 46 14.63 52.61 -9.43
C ALA A 46 15.44 53.08 -8.21
N SER A 47 16.75 52.81 -8.21
CA SER A 47 17.64 53.20 -7.11
C SER A 47 17.85 54.72 -7.09
N ALA A 48 18.00 55.33 -8.27
CA ALA A 48 18.08 56.77 -8.45
C ALA A 48 16.79 57.49 -8.04
N ALA A 49 15.63 56.85 -8.07
CA ALA A 49 14.37 57.38 -7.53
C ALA A 49 14.26 57.23 -6.01
N SER A 50 14.62 56.06 -5.49
CA SER A 50 14.51 55.77 -4.05
C SER A 50 15.43 56.65 -3.21
N TYR A 51 16.66 56.92 -3.69
CA TYR A 51 17.65 57.66 -2.90
C TYR A 51 17.27 59.13 -2.63
N PRO A 52 16.86 59.95 -3.62
CA PRO A 52 16.36 61.29 -3.39
C PRO A 52 15.09 61.33 -2.54
N LEU A 53 14.15 60.41 -2.74
CA LEU A 53 12.91 60.34 -1.94
C LEU A 53 13.21 60.12 -0.45
N LYS A 54 14.15 59.23 -0.12
CA LYS A 54 14.66 59.08 1.24
C LYS A 54 15.28 60.37 1.77
N GLY A 55 16.08 61.04 0.94
CA GLY A 55 16.72 62.30 1.29
C GLY A 55 15.72 63.42 1.57
N PHE A 56 14.68 63.56 0.74
CA PHE A 56 13.60 64.54 0.93
C PHE A 56 12.83 64.28 2.21
N HIS A 57 12.44 63.02 2.43
CA HIS A 57 11.75 62.61 3.64
C HIS A 57 12.59 62.89 4.89
N ALA A 58 13.88 62.50 4.90
CA ALA A 58 14.77 62.71 6.04
C ALA A 58 15.04 64.19 6.36
N LEU A 59 14.98 65.07 5.36
CA LEU A 59 15.15 66.52 5.51
C LEU A 59 13.84 67.27 5.76
N GLY A 60 12.70 66.58 5.80
CA GLY A 60 11.37 67.19 5.94
C GLY A 60 11.00 68.12 4.77
N LEU A 61 11.52 67.84 3.58
CA LEU A 61 11.23 68.59 2.36
C LEU A 61 9.95 68.03 1.72
N ASP A 62 8.99 68.89 1.47
CA ASP A 62 7.67 68.56 0.89
C ASP A 62 6.96 67.39 1.60
N PRO A 63 6.74 67.48 2.94
CA PRO A 63 6.20 66.36 3.74
C PRO A 63 4.76 65.99 3.36
N GLU A 64 4.03 66.89 2.69
CA GLU A 64 2.68 66.62 2.15
C GLU A 64 2.73 65.69 0.93
N ILE A 65 3.88 65.60 0.25
CA ILE A 65 4.06 64.88 -1.01
C ILE A 65 4.92 63.62 -0.80
N VAL A 66 6.04 63.74 -0.06
CA VAL A 66 6.96 62.63 0.21
C VAL A 66 6.70 62.06 1.60
N SER A 67 5.69 61.19 1.70
CA SER A 67 5.35 60.46 2.94
C SER A 67 6.20 59.20 3.15
N ASP A 68 6.15 58.64 4.36
CA ASP A 68 6.73 57.32 4.67
C ASP A 68 6.32 56.24 3.66
N ALA A 69 5.04 56.24 3.24
CA ALA A 69 4.48 55.26 2.31
C ALA A 69 5.09 55.37 0.89
N VAL A 70 5.45 56.59 0.48
CA VAL A 70 6.15 56.84 -0.80
C VAL A 70 7.57 56.28 -0.75
N VAL A 71 8.29 56.55 0.35
CA VAL A 71 9.65 56.06 0.54
C VAL A 71 9.67 54.53 0.59
N GLU A 72 8.78 53.93 1.37
CA GLU A 72 8.62 52.47 1.46
C GLU A 72 8.30 51.87 0.09
N SER A 73 7.38 52.48 -0.67
CA SER A 73 7.05 52.01 -2.02
C SER A 73 8.24 52.08 -2.99
N ALA A 74 9.08 53.11 -2.88
CA ALA A 74 10.30 53.23 -3.68
C ALA A 74 11.33 52.16 -3.32
N GLU A 75 11.52 51.86 -2.04
CA GLU A 75 12.40 50.78 -1.58
C GLU A 75 11.90 49.40 -2.01
N LEU A 76 10.60 49.14 -1.87
CA LEU A 76 9.97 47.90 -2.29
C LEU A 76 10.11 47.71 -3.80
N ARG A 77 9.99 48.78 -4.59
CA ARG A 77 10.21 48.73 -6.03
C ARG A 77 11.66 48.35 -6.38
N VAL A 78 12.66 48.96 -5.74
CA VAL A 78 14.08 48.59 -5.92
C VAL A 78 14.31 47.12 -5.55
N THR A 79 13.75 46.68 -4.42
CA THR A 79 13.88 45.31 -3.93
C THR A 79 13.25 44.31 -4.88
N ALA A 80 12.05 44.60 -5.40
CA ALA A 80 11.38 43.75 -6.38
C ALA A 80 12.21 43.58 -7.66
N ILE A 81 12.73 44.68 -8.23
CA ILE A 81 13.56 44.64 -9.44
C ILE A 81 14.86 43.86 -9.18
N ARG A 82 15.53 44.12 -8.05
CA ARG A 82 16.75 43.41 -7.65
C ARG A 82 16.51 41.92 -7.48
N ASN A 83 15.38 41.52 -6.88
CA ASN A 83 15.03 40.11 -6.70
C ASN A 83 14.78 39.43 -8.05
N VAL A 84 14.14 40.10 -9.01
CA VAL A 84 13.97 39.54 -10.37
C VAL A 84 15.32 39.38 -11.07
N HIS A 85 16.20 40.37 -10.98
CA HIS A 85 17.56 40.30 -11.55
C HIS A 85 18.37 39.18 -10.92
N ALA A 86 18.40 39.13 -9.58
CA ALA A 86 19.08 38.08 -8.85
C ALA A 86 18.49 36.70 -9.15
N ALA A 87 17.17 36.61 -9.33
CA ALA A 87 16.53 35.35 -9.68
C ALA A 87 16.94 34.88 -11.08
N MET A 88 17.02 35.76 -12.06
CA MET A 88 17.42 35.37 -13.43
C MET A 88 18.92 35.07 -13.54
N GLU A 89 19.76 35.78 -12.78
CA GLU A 89 21.21 35.61 -12.82
C GLU A 89 21.69 34.43 -11.95
N TYR A 90 21.02 34.17 -10.83
CA TYR A 90 21.46 33.22 -9.81
C TYR A 90 20.43 32.13 -9.44
N THR A 91 19.21 32.13 -9.97
CA THR A 91 18.33 30.95 -9.86
C THR A 91 18.64 30.05 -11.05
N PRO A 92 19.41 28.97 -10.86
CA PRO A 92 19.69 28.06 -11.95
C PRO A 92 18.36 27.38 -12.31
N ALA A 93 18.11 27.17 -13.61
CA ALA A 93 17.05 26.28 -14.11
C ALA A 93 17.07 24.89 -13.43
N ASP A 94 18.20 24.56 -12.81
CA ASP A 94 18.51 23.35 -12.05
C ASP A 94 17.69 23.20 -10.75
N ILE A 95 17.32 24.24 -9.99
CA ILE A 95 16.62 24.04 -8.69
C ILE A 95 15.22 23.45 -8.90
N ALA A 96 14.46 23.97 -9.86
CA ALA A 96 13.14 23.42 -10.17
C ALA A 96 13.23 21.98 -10.69
N GLN A 97 14.25 21.68 -11.51
CA GLN A 97 14.51 20.33 -12.01
C GLN A 97 14.94 19.37 -10.88
N GLN A 98 15.78 19.83 -9.95
CA GLN A 98 16.20 19.07 -8.77
C GLN A 98 15.02 18.78 -7.84
N LEU A 99 14.13 19.75 -7.60
CA LEU A 99 12.91 19.54 -6.83
C LEU A 99 11.96 18.54 -7.50
N GLN A 100 11.84 18.59 -8.84
CA GLN A 100 11.08 17.61 -9.58
C GLN A 100 11.71 16.22 -9.47
N ALA A 101 13.03 16.09 -9.67
CA ALA A 101 13.75 14.82 -9.55
C ALA A 101 13.65 14.22 -8.13
N ILE A 102 13.69 15.05 -7.09
CA ILE A 102 13.46 14.64 -5.71
C ILE A 102 12.02 14.14 -5.54
N THR A 103 11.04 14.83 -6.10
CA THR A 103 9.61 14.44 -6.02
C THR A 103 9.37 13.10 -6.72
N ASP A 104 9.98 12.88 -7.88
CA ASP A 104 9.91 11.64 -8.64
C ASP A 104 10.60 10.48 -7.87
N SER A 105 11.75 10.77 -7.25
CA SER A 105 12.47 9.81 -6.40
C SER A 105 11.65 9.41 -5.17
N ILE A 106 11.02 10.38 -4.48
CA ILE A 106 10.14 10.12 -3.34
C ILE A 106 8.95 9.25 -3.75
N THR A 107 8.34 9.54 -4.90
CA THR A 107 7.22 8.76 -5.43
C THR A 107 7.64 7.32 -5.73
N THR A 108 8.82 7.14 -6.33
CA THR A 108 9.41 5.83 -6.61
C THR A 108 9.65 5.04 -5.32
N ILE A 109 10.35 5.62 -4.36
CA ILE A 109 10.62 5.00 -3.04
C ILE A 109 9.31 4.60 -2.35
N ARG A 110 8.29 5.45 -2.41
CA ARG A 110 6.98 5.16 -1.80
C ARG A 110 6.32 3.94 -2.45
N ASN A 111 6.37 3.84 -3.78
CA ASN A 111 5.79 2.72 -4.52
C ASN A 111 6.55 1.41 -4.22
N GLU A 112 7.88 1.45 -4.20
CA GLU A 112 8.73 0.31 -3.84
C GLU A 112 8.47 -0.15 -2.40
N ALA A 113 8.38 0.78 -1.44
CA ALA A 113 8.08 0.46 -0.06
C ALA A 113 6.69 -0.20 0.10
N MET A 114 5.70 0.23 -0.69
CA MET A 114 4.38 -0.41 -0.71
C MET A 114 4.43 -1.81 -1.31
N ALA A 115 5.19 -2.02 -2.38
CA ALA A 115 5.38 -3.33 -2.99
C ALA A 115 6.06 -4.30 -2.00
N LEU A 116 7.17 -3.89 -1.40
CA LEU A 116 7.89 -4.68 -0.40
C LEU A 116 7.01 -5.03 0.80
N ARG A 117 6.19 -4.08 1.28
CA ARG A 117 5.24 -4.34 2.37
C ARG A 117 4.23 -5.44 2.01
N ASN A 118 3.74 -5.46 0.77
CA ASN A 118 2.79 -6.47 0.32
C ASN A 118 3.45 -7.85 0.19
N GLU A 119 4.68 -7.90 -0.33
CA GLU A 119 5.49 -9.11 -0.43
C GLU A 119 5.76 -9.71 0.96
N VAL A 120 6.29 -8.92 1.90
CA VAL A 120 6.52 -9.35 3.28
C VAL A 120 5.25 -9.86 3.95
N ARG A 121 4.09 -9.24 3.67
CA ARG A 121 2.80 -9.71 4.21
C ARG A 121 2.40 -11.07 3.63
N ALA A 122 2.63 -11.31 2.35
CA ALA A 122 2.38 -12.59 1.71
C ALA A 122 3.30 -13.68 2.28
N ASP A 123 4.59 -13.39 2.43
CA ASP A 123 5.57 -14.30 3.01
C ASP A 123 5.23 -14.69 4.45
N ILE A 124 4.85 -13.72 5.28
CA ILE A 124 4.42 -13.99 6.65
C ILE A 124 3.19 -14.91 6.67
N ALA A 125 2.24 -14.73 5.75
CA ALA A 125 1.08 -15.61 5.65
C ALA A 125 1.48 -17.04 5.24
N ALA A 126 2.37 -17.18 4.27
CA ALA A 126 2.90 -18.47 3.83
C ALA A 126 3.65 -19.19 4.97
N ILE A 127 4.56 -18.50 5.66
CA ILE A 127 5.32 -19.05 6.81
C ILE A 127 4.37 -19.50 7.92
N ARG A 128 3.33 -18.71 8.23
CA ARG A 128 2.35 -19.10 9.25
C ARG A 128 1.60 -20.37 8.85
N GLN A 129 1.25 -20.53 7.58
CA GLN A 129 0.61 -21.73 7.06
C GLN A 129 1.56 -22.93 7.15
N GLU A 130 2.81 -22.80 6.68
CA GLU A 130 3.81 -23.86 6.76
C GLU A 130 4.08 -24.29 8.21
N LEU A 131 4.18 -23.34 9.14
CA LEU A 131 4.36 -23.62 10.56
C LEU A 131 3.16 -24.38 11.14
N ALA A 132 1.93 -24.03 10.76
CA ALA A 132 0.75 -24.76 11.17
C ALA A 132 0.78 -26.20 10.65
N VAL A 133 1.15 -26.42 9.37
CA VAL A 133 1.31 -27.76 8.80
C VAL A 133 2.40 -28.55 9.52
N GLY A 134 3.55 -27.92 9.80
CA GLY A 134 4.67 -28.56 10.50
C GLY A 134 4.30 -28.98 11.93
N ARG A 135 3.53 -28.16 12.65
CA ARG A 135 2.99 -28.50 13.98
C ARG A 135 2.02 -29.67 13.88
N ALA A 136 1.08 -29.63 12.93
CA ALA A 136 0.12 -30.72 12.72
C ALA A 136 0.81 -32.04 12.34
N ARG A 137 1.84 -32.00 11.49
CA ARG A 137 2.64 -33.19 11.15
C ARG A 137 3.36 -33.74 12.37
N THR A 138 4.00 -32.89 13.18
CA THR A 138 4.65 -33.32 14.43
C THR A 138 3.66 -33.96 15.40
N ALA A 139 2.49 -33.33 15.59
CA ALA A 139 1.42 -33.89 16.42
C ALA A 139 0.93 -35.24 15.88
N ASN A 140 0.77 -35.36 14.56
CA ASN A 140 0.37 -36.59 13.89
C ASN A 140 1.39 -37.71 14.06
N THR A 141 2.69 -37.43 13.99
CA THR A 141 3.73 -38.41 14.27
C THR A 141 3.58 -38.96 15.69
N LEU A 142 3.39 -38.08 16.69
CA LEU A 142 3.19 -38.51 18.08
C LEU A 142 1.89 -39.32 18.25
N ARG A 143 0.80 -38.92 17.57
CA ARG A 143 -0.46 -39.66 17.58
C ARG A 143 -0.35 -41.02 16.89
N ARG A 144 0.37 -41.12 15.78
CA ARG A 144 0.66 -42.39 15.08
C ARG A 144 1.47 -43.33 15.95
N VAL A 145 2.51 -42.83 16.63
CA VAL A 145 3.25 -43.61 17.66
C VAL A 145 2.31 -44.13 18.73
N HIS A 146 1.47 -43.25 19.28
CA HIS A 146 0.51 -43.64 20.30
C HIS A 146 -0.46 -44.72 19.80
N ASN A 147 -1.05 -44.50 18.62
CA ASN A 147 -1.99 -45.40 17.96
C ASN A 147 -1.37 -46.75 17.58
N HIS A 148 -0.06 -46.79 17.35
CA HIS A 148 0.68 -48.01 17.04
C HIS A 148 1.07 -48.80 18.29
N VAL A 149 1.52 -48.11 19.36
CA VAL A 149 2.01 -48.74 20.59
C VAL A 149 0.88 -49.19 21.50
N ILE A 150 -0.20 -48.42 21.56
CA ILE A 150 -1.35 -48.74 22.39
C ILE A 150 -2.32 -49.52 21.53
N GLU A 151 -2.28 -50.86 21.63
CA GLU A 151 -3.26 -51.79 21.02
C GLU A 151 -4.64 -51.68 21.71
N ILE A 152 -5.19 -50.47 21.76
CA ILE A 152 -6.59 -50.26 22.08
C ILE A 152 -7.26 -49.99 20.75
N ASP A 153 -8.40 -50.63 20.47
CA ASP A 153 -9.21 -50.45 19.25
C ASP A 153 -9.82 -49.03 19.11
N VAL A 154 -9.28 -48.05 19.83
CA VAL A 154 -9.68 -46.64 19.87
C VAL A 154 -8.49 -45.78 19.47
N PHE A 155 -8.51 -45.33 18.22
CA PHE A 155 -7.47 -44.49 17.62
C PHE A 155 -7.65 -43.03 18.00
N ARG A 156 -6.55 -42.31 18.26
CA ARG A 156 -6.58 -40.84 18.30
C ARG A 156 -6.69 -40.29 16.88
N PRO A 157 -7.62 -39.35 16.61
CA PRO A 157 -7.69 -38.71 15.31
C PRO A 157 -6.42 -37.94 15.01
N LEU A 158 -6.01 -37.91 13.74
CA LEU A 158 -4.94 -37.03 13.29
C LEU A 158 -5.44 -35.60 13.11
N GLU A 159 -4.54 -34.64 13.21
CA GLU A 159 -4.76 -33.25 12.83
C GLU A 159 -4.73 -33.10 11.30
N LYS A 160 -5.58 -32.22 10.79
CA LYS A 160 -5.60 -31.86 9.37
C LYS A 160 -4.30 -31.16 8.98
N THR A 161 -3.74 -31.55 7.84
CA THR A 161 -2.48 -31.00 7.30
C THR A 161 -2.64 -30.29 5.95
N VAL A 162 -3.75 -30.54 5.24
CA VAL A 162 -4.08 -29.91 3.96
C VAL A 162 -5.30 -29.02 4.18
N PRO A 163 -5.28 -27.73 3.80
CA PRO A 163 -6.44 -26.84 3.96
C PRO A 163 -7.61 -27.24 3.04
N GLY A 164 -8.82 -26.78 3.37
CA GLY A 164 -10.01 -26.99 2.53
C GLY A 164 -10.74 -28.32 2.77
N TYR A 165 -11.72 -28.63 1.93
CA TYR A 165 -12.43 -29.92 1.96
C TYR A 165 -12.01 -30.80 0.77
N GLY A 166 -11.98 -32.10 0.97
CA GLY A 166 -11.77 -33.12 -0.05
C GLY A 166 -13.06 -33.66 -0.68
N PHE A 167 -14.05 -32.80 -0.91
CA PHE A 167 -15.36 -33.25 -1.43
C PHE A 167 -15.26 -33.96 -2.77
N GLU A 168 -14.38 -33.50 -3.68
CA GLU A 168 -14.17 -34.16 -4.98
C GLU A 168 -13.55 -35.56 -4.83
N LEU A 169 -12.61 -35.73 -3.88
CA LEU A 169 -12.07 -37.06 -3.56
C LEU A 169 -13.17 -37.97 -3.02
N ALA A 170 -13.96 -37.49 -2.06
CA ALA A 170 -15.07 -38.25 -1.51
C ALA A 170 -16.13 -38.61 -2.57
N ARG A 171 -16.46 -37.70 -3.48
CA ARG A 171 -17.36 -37.95 -4.61
C ARG A 171 -16.83 -39.02 -5.55
N ASN A 172 -15.54 -39.01 -5.85
CA ASN A 172 -14.93 -40.01 -6.71
C ASN A 172 -14.96 -41.41 -6.07
N ILE A 173 -14.68 -41.50 -4.77
CA ILE A 173 -14.72 -42.77 -4.01
C ILE A 173 -16.16 -43.29 -3.80
N SER A 174 -17.16 -42.40 -3.84
CA SER A 174 -18.57 -42.76 -3.60
C SER A 174 -19.31 -43.25 -4.85
N ARG A 175 -18.77 -43.07 -6.06
CA ARG A 175 -19.46 -43.40 -7.33
C ARG A 175 -20.03 -44.81 -7.38
N ASP A 176 -19.28 -45.76 -6.83
CA ASP A 176 -19.59 -47.19 -6.85
C ASP A 176 -20.35 -47.69 -5.61
N LEU A 177 -20.72 -46.78 -4.70
CA LEU A 177 -21.53 -47.08 -3.53
C LEU A 177 -23.02 -46.96 -3.83
N ASP A 178 -23.82 -47.48 -2.90
CA ASP A 178 -25.28 -47.43 -3.00
C ASP A 178 -25.79 -45.98 -3.08
N LEU A 179 -27.00 -45.83 -3.62
CA LEU A 179 -27.59 -44.51 -3.87
C LEU A 179 -27.79 -43.71 -2.57
N VAL A 180 -28.10 -44.38 -1.45
CA VAL A 180 -28.37 -43.72 -0.17
C VAL A 180 -27.08 -43.08 0.35
N THR A 181 -25.96 -43.82 0.33
CA THR A 181 -24.65 -43.28 0.75
C THR A 181 -24.24 -42.07 -0.09
N ARG A 182 -24.45 -42.11 -1.41
CA ARG A 182 -24.14 -40.98 -2.30
C ARG A 182 -25.02 -39.75 -2.00
N GLN A 183 -26.31 -39.95 -1.77
CA GLN A 183 -27.23 -38.88 -1.39
C GLN A 183 -26.85 -38.27 -0.03
N SER A 184 -26.47 -39.09 0.95
CA SER A 184 -25.98 -38.60 2.24
C SER A 184 -24.70 -37.77 2.13
N LEU A 185 -23.78 -38.15 1.23
CA LEU A 185 -22.59 -37.33 0.96
C LEU A 185 -22.98 -35.97 0.35
N GLU A 186 -23.83 -35.94 -0.67
CA GLU A 186 -24.24 -34.67 -1.30
C GLU A 186 -25.01 -33.76 -0.35
N GLN A 187 -25.83 -34.34 0.53
CA GLN A 187 -26.48 -33.58 1.60
C GLN A 187 -25.43 -32.97 2.54
N TYR A 188 -24.46 -33.77 3.00
CA TYR A 188 -23.37 -33.27 3.83
C TYR A 188 -22.57 -32.14 3.16
N VAL A 189 -22.23 -32.29 1.87
CA VAL A 189 -21.53 -31.26 1.10
C VAL A 189 -22.36 -29.98 1.04
N THR A 190 -23.66 -30.08 0.76
CA THR A 190 -24.58 -28.94 0.71
C THR A 190 -24.66 -28.21 2.05
N ASP A 191 -24.79 -28.97 3.14
CA ASP A 191 -24.89 -28.43 4.50
C ASP A 191 -23.58 -27.77 4.96
N THR A 192 -22.44 -28.28 4.50
CA THR A 192 -21.11 -27.76 4.87
C THR A 192 -20.56 -26.69 3.94
N GLN A 193 -21.19 -26.45 2.79
CA GLN A 193 -20.69 -25.47 1.80
C GLN A 193 -20.64 -24.03 2.35
N ASN A 194 -21.51 -23.71 3.33
CA ASN A 194 -21.54 -22.41 4.00
C ASN A 194 -20.71 -22.37 5.30
N ASN A 195 -20.15 -23.51 5.73
CA ASN A 195 -19.33 -23.58 6.94
C ASN A 195 -17.86 -23.30 6.59
N PRO A 196 -17.10 -22.65 7.50
CA PRO A 196 -15.69 -22.44 7.28
C PRO A 196 -14.99 -23.79 7.09
N ALA A 197 -14.11 -23.88 6.10
CA ALA A 197 -13.36 -25.10 5.86
C ALA A 197 -12.52 -25.48 7.10
N PRO A 198 -12.30 -26.78 7.35
CA PRO A 198 -11.58 -27.19 8.54
C PRO A 198 -10.14 -26.67 8.45
N GLN A 199 -9.69 -26.06 9.55
CA GLN A 199 -8.38 -25.42 9.62
C GLN A 199 -7.28 -26.46 9.83
N ILE A 200 -6.06 -26.16 9.37
CA ILE A 200 -4.89 -26.99 9.69
C ILE A 200 -4.74 -27.07 11.22
N GLY A 201 -4.46 -28.27 11.74
CA GLY A 201 -4.35 -28.51 13.17
C GLY A 201 -5.65 -28.99 13.84
N THR A 202 -6.81 -28.89 13.19
CA THR A 202 -8.07 -29.41 13.77
C THR A 202 -8.20 -30.92 13.57
N THR A 203 -9.04 -31.56 14.38
CA THR A 203 -9.43 -32.98 14.24
C THR A 203 -10.85 -33.10 13.71
N PRO A 204 -11.22 -34.25 13.10
CA PRO A 204 -12.60 -34.48 12.70
C PRO A 204 -13.54 -34.35 13.90
N PRO A 205 -14.69 -33.68 13.75
CA PRO A 205 -15.70 -33.65 14.80
C PRO A 205 -16.25 -35.06 15.04
N ASP A 206 -16.61 -35.35 16.29
CA ASP A 206 -17.31 -36.58 16.71
C ASP A 206 -16.62 -37.91 16.36
N PHE A 207 -15.32 -37.89 16.08
CA PHE A 207 -14.56 -39.12 15.86
C PHE A 207 -14.33 -39.88 17.17
N ASP A 208 -15.01 -41.02 17.32
CA ASP A 208 -14.97 -41.86 18.52
C ASP A 208 -13.71 -42.74 18.62
N GLY A 209 -12.86 -42.75 17.58
CA GLY A 209 -11.66 -43.56 17.51
C GLY A 209 -11.85 -45.00 17.05
N ASN A 210 -13.09 -45.51 17.02
CA ASN A 210 -13.34 -46.92 16.72
C ASN A 210 -13.50 -47.13 15.21
N THR A 211 -12.42 -47.57 14.56
CA THR A 211 -12.45 -47.77 13.09
C THR A 211 -13.39 -48.91 12.64
N HIS A 212 -13.79 -49.82 13.54
CA HIS A 212 -14.67 -50.94 13.21
C HIS A 212 -16.15 -50.54 13.14
N THR A 213 -16.54 -49.44 13.77
CA THR A 213 -17.92 -48.92 13.76
C THR A 213 -18.19 -48.00 12.57
N LEU A 214 -17.14 -47.55 11.87
CA LEU A 214 -17.25 -46.66 10.72
C LEU A 214 -18.05 -47.31 9.58
N LYS A 215 -19.03 -46.57 9.08
CA LYS A 215 -19.78 -46.89 7.85
C LYS A 215 -19.12 -46.23 6.65
N HIS A 216 -19.59 -46.58 5.45
CA HIS A 216 -19.13 -45.94 4.22
C HIS A 216 -19.24 -44.41 4.27
N ILE A 217 -20.34 -43.88 4.82
CA ILE A 217 -20.54 -42.43 4.94
C ILE A 217 -19.55 -41.77 5.90
N ASP A 218 -19.24 -42.40 7.04
CA ASP A 218 -18.28 -41.88 8.02
C ASP A 218 -16.87 -41.80 7.39
N ILE A 219 -16.50 -42.82 6.61
CA ILE A 219 -15.22 -42.84 5.88
C ILE A 219 -15.17 -41.71 4.84
N LEU A 220 -16.25 -41.47 4.09
CA LEU A 220 -16.32 -40.38 3.12
C LEU A 220 -16.25 -39.00 3.79
N TRP A 221 -16.80 -38.84 4.99
CA TRP A 221 -16.62 -37.64 5.80
C TRP A 221 -15.18 -37.47 6.23
N LEU A 222 -14.49 -38.54 6.63
CA LEU A 222 -13.05 -38.49 6.95
C LEU A 222 -12.21 -38.14 5.71
N VAL A 223 -12.51 -38.69 4.53
CA VAL A 223 -11.86 -38.31 3.26
C VAL A 223 -12.07 -36.82 2.99
N SER A 224 -13.31 -36.34 3.14
CA SER A 224 -13.65 -34.93 2.95
C SER A 224 -12.93 -34.03 3.95
N PHE A 225 -12.81 -34.46 5.21
CA PHE A 225 -12.14 -33.73 6.27
C PHE A 225 -10.63 -33.70 6.08
N TYR A 226 -9.97 -34.82 5.83
CA TYR A 226 -8.51 -34.89 5.71
C TYR A 226 -8.00 -34.44 4.34
N ASN A 227 -8.86 -34.44 3.32
CA ASN A 227 -8.50 -34.25 1.91
C ASN A 227 -7.47 -35.29 1.46
N GLU A 228 -7.76 -36.56 1.78
CA GLU A 228 -6.90 -37.72 1.56
C GLU A 228 -7.79 -38.94 1.29
N ASP A 229 -7.40 -39.81 0.36
CA ASP A 229 -8.20 -40.99 -0.02
C ASP A 229 -7.87 -42.23 0.83
N PHE A 230 -6.82 -42.17 1.63
CA PHE A 230 -6.30 -43.26 2.48
C PHE A 230 -5.86 -44.51 1.70
N GLY A 231 -5.63 -44.38 0.39
CA GLY A 231 -5.41 -45.49 -0.53
C GLY A 231 -6.69 -46.23 -0.93
N ILE A 232 -7.87 -45.65 -0.70
CA ILE A 232 -9.16 -46.22 -1.11
C ILE A 232 -9.41 -45.89 -2.58
N GLY A 233 -9.41 -46.92 -3.42
CA GLY A 233 -9.75 -46.78 -4.83
C GLY A 233 -11.27 -46.75 -5.10
N PRO A 234 -11.69 -46.37 -6.33
CA PRO A 234 -13.09 -46.45 -6.76
C PRO A 234 -13.66 -47.89 -6.65
N ASP A 235 -12.81 -48.89 -6.92
CA ASP A 235 -13.19 -50.31 -6.93
C ASP A 235 -13.26 -50.95 -5.52
N ASP A 236 -12.73 -50.28 -4.49
CA ASP A 236 -12.75 -50.78 -3.11
C ASP A 236 -14.15 -50.65 -2.53
N ARG A 237 -15.05 -51.60 -2.83
CA ARG A 237 -16.45 -51.55 -2.38
C ARG A 237 -16.67 -52.13 -0.99
N ARG A 238 -15.72 -52.92 -0.47
CA ARG A 238 -15.91 -53.64 0.79
C ARG A 238 -15.60 -52.74 1.98
N LEU A 239 -16.57 -52.62 2.89
CA LEU A 239 -16.43 -51.79 4.09
C LEU A 239 -15.18 -52.13 4.91
N ASN A 240 -14.91 -53.41 5.13
CA ASN A 240 -13.76 -53.86 5.92
C ASN A 240 -12.40 -53.44 5.31
N GLU A 241 -12.31 -53.38 3.98
CA GLU A 241 -11.08 -52.94 3.29
C GLU A 241 -10.86 -51.43 3.49
N ARG A 242 -11.93 -50.63 3.40
CA ARG A 242 -11.89 -49.19 3.68
C ARG A 242 -11.62 -48.87 5.16
N GLN A 243 -12.26 -49.59 6.08
CA GLN A 243 -11.99 -49.47 7.51
C GLN A 243 -10.52 -49.77 7.82
N ARG A 244 -9.96 -50.82 7.20
CA ARG A 244 -8.52 -51.14 7.30
C ARG A 244 -7.65 -50.04 6.70
N ALA A 245 -8.03 -49.44 5.57
CA ALA A 245 -7.31 -48.32 4.97
C ALA A 245 -7.26 -47.11 5.92
N VAL A 246 -8.38 -46.73 6.54
CA VAL A 246 -8.44 -45.68 7.57
C VAL A 246 -7.59 -46.03 8.78
N ARG A 247 -7.69 -47.26 9.30
CA ARG A 247 -6.85 -47.74 10.40
C ARG A 247 -5.37 -47.62 10.08
N ASN A 248 -4.97 -48.06 8.88
CA ASN A 248 -3.59 -47.95 8.42
C ASN A 248 -3.18 -46.49 8.34
N PHE A 249 -4.00 -45.60 7.78
CA PHE A 249 -3.73 -44.17 7.76
C PHE A 249 -3.54 -43.59 9.17
N LEU A 250 -4.28 -44.02 10.18
CA LEU A 250 -4.16 -43.51 11.55
C LEU A 250 -2.93 -44.03 12.32
N ALA A 251 -2.33 -45.15 11.88
CA ALA A 251 -1.30 -45.87 12.63
C ALA A 251 0.02 -46.09 11.87
N SER A 252 0.06 -45.88 10.55
CA SER A 252 1.25 -46.11 9.74
C SER A 252 2.31 -45.05 10.00
N PHE A 253 3.58 -45.43 9.85
CA PHE A 253 4.74 -44.53 9.87
C PHE A 253 5.22 -44.22 8.46
#